data_AF-A0A317NHL7-F1
#
_entry.id   AF-A0A317NHL7-F1
#
_cell.length_a   1.000
_cell.length_b   1.000
_cell.length_c   1.000
_cell.angle_alpha   90.00
_cell.angle_beta   90.00
_cell.angle_gamma   90.00
#
_symmetry.space_group_name_H-M   'P 1'
#
loop_
_entity.id
_entity.type
_entity.pdbx_description
1 polymer ?
#
loop_
_entity_poly.entity_id
_entity_poly.type
_entity_poly.pdbx_seq_one_letter_code
_entity_poly.pdbx_strand_id
1 'polypeptide(L)'
;MLHHKRCQVCGEGLDDTLVLMIRPADYLRGVAVEPGLHPECAWYSRRACVMLAGQVDRYNPVGNNPLNRCGDPLCRCRYWAPAENTAPGREGKPAEAWYVAWIRRGDYEVFTVPADESGPEATGIALRGVPFLRLRKVRDPAPNSDDSHPMDLLAAVIAARKLWETLGLDDEPATPE
;
A
#
# COMPACT_ATOMS: atom_id res chain seq x y z
N MET A 1 -9.81 11.81 1.24
CA MET A 1 -10.24 10.41 1.49
C MET A 1 -9.62 9.85 2.76
N LEU A 2 -8.28 9.86 2.89
CA LEU A 2 -7.53 9.38 4.06
C LEU A 2 -8.07 9.89 5.42
N HIS A 3 -8.09 11.21 5.64
CA HIS A 3 -8.50 11.80 6.93
C HIS A 3 -9.99 11.63 7.28
N HIS A 4 -10.84 11.40 6.28
CA HIS A 4 -12.29 11.29 6.47
C HIS A 4 -12.76 9.83 6.57
N LYS A 5 -11.84 8.86 6.61
CA LYS A 5 -12.14 7.42 6.65
C LYS A 5 -13.18 7.04 5.59
N ARG A 6 -13.00 7.52 4.35
CA ARG A 6 -13.85 7.20 3.20
C ARG A 6 -13.19 6.15 2.33
N CYS A 7 -13.97 5.23 1.80
CA CYS A 7 -13.53 4.19 0.89
C CYS A 7 -12.95 4.80 -0.40
N GLN A 8 -11.77 4.35 -0.81
CA GLN A 8 -11.12 4.84 -2.03
C GLN A 8 -11.92 4.55 -3.32
N VAL A 9 -12.71 3.48 -3.33
CA VAL A 9 -13.42 3.02 -4.54
C VAL A 9 -14.81 3.64 -4.65
N CYS A 10 -15.68 3.44 -3.66
CA CYS A 10 -17.05 3.93 -3.71
C CYS A 10 -17.22 5.35 -3.14
N GLY A 11 -16.24 5.83 -2.36
CA GLY A 11 -16.32 7.13 -1.70
C GLY A 11 -17.22 7.16 -0.46
N GLU A 12 -17.89 6.08 -0.07
CA GLU A 12 -18.71 6.06 1.15
C GLU A 12 -17.87 5.98 2.43
N GLY A 13 -18.47 6.26 3.58
CA GLY A 13 -17.81 6.10 4.88
C GLY A 13 -17.42 4.64 5.12
N LEU A 14 -16.21 4.40 5.65
CA LEU A 14 -15.75 3.06 6.01
C LEU A 14 -16.50 2.54 7.25
N ASP A 15 -16.87 1.26 7.20
CA ASP A 15 -17.53 0.53 8.28
C ASP A 15 -16.54 0.10 9.38
N ASP A 16 -17.04 -0.56 10.43
CA ASP A 16 -16.26 -1.01 11.59
C ASP A 16 -15.07 -1.91 11.23
N THR A 17 -15.17 -2.67 10.13
CA THR A 17 -14.09 -3.45 9.56
C THR A 17 -13.81 -2.98 8.14
N LEU A 18 -12.53 -2.74 7.84
CA LEU A 18 -12.09 -2.27 6.54
C LEU A 18 -10.83 -3.01 6.08
N VAL A 19 -10.48 -2.81 4.82
CA VAL A 19 -9.34 -3.46 4.16
C VAL A 19 -8.32 -2.42 3.71
N LEU A 20 -7.05 -2.72 3.97
CA LEU A 20 -5.90 -2.03 3.38
C LEU A 20 -5.27 -2.93 2.32
N MET A 21 -4.94 -2.35 1.16
CA MET A 21 -4.08 -2.99 0.16
C MET A 21 -2.64 -2.61 0.49
N ILE A 22 -1.81 -3.58 0.84
CA ILE A 22 -0.43 -3.34 1.27
C ILE A 22 0.56 -4.25 0.56
N ARG A 23 1.78 -3.74 0.41
CA ARG A 23 2.96 -4.49 -0.03
C ARG A 23 3.90 -4.75 1.16
N PRO A 24 4.87 -5.67 1.02
CA PRO A 24 5.90 -5.85 2.04
C PRO A 24 6.62 -4.54 2.42
N ALA A 25 6.96 -3.71 1.43
CA ALA A 25 7.61 -2.41 1.66
C ALA A 25 6.74 -1.43 2.48
N ASP A 26 5.41 -1.43 2.27
CA ASP A 26 4.49 -0.58 3.05
C ASP A 26 4.52 -0.99 4.53
N TYR A 27 4.49 -2.29 4.80
CA TYR A 27 4.56 -2.82 6.16
C TYR A 27 5.90 -2.53 6.85
N LEU A 28 7.02 -2.71 6.14
CA LEU A 28 8.35 -2.39 6.67
C LEU A 28 8.49 -0.90 7.03
N ARG A 29 8.00 -0.02 6.14
CA ARG A 29 7.94 1.43 6.41
C ARG A 29 6.95 1.77 7.52
N GLY A 30 5.95 0.93 7.75
CA GLY A 30 4.94 1.13 8.78
C GLY A 30 3.76 2.00 8.35
N VAL A 31 3.57 2.19 7.05
CA VAL A 31 2.52 3.04 6.49
C VAL A 31 1.92 2.44 5.21
N ALA A 32 0.59 2.36 5.15
CA ALA A 32 -0.13 2.06 3.91
C ALA A 32 -0.55 3.36 3.23
N VAL A 33 0.05 3.68 2.08
CA VAL A 33 -0.15 4.98 1.40
C VAL A 33 -1.50 5.10 0.69
N GLU A 34 -2.19 3.98 0.46
CA GLU A 34 -3.54 3.96 -0.14
C GLU A 34 -4.63 4.10 0.94
N PRO A 35 -5.71 4.86 0.70
CA PRO A 35 -6.85 4.90 1.60
C PRO A 35 -7.50 3.52 1.78
N GLY A 36 -8.21 3.33 2.89
CA GLY A 36 -8.92 2.07 3.16
C GLY A 36 -10.08 1.80 2.20
N LEU A 37 -10.50 0.54 2.16
CA LEU A 37 -11.57 0.02 1.32
C LEU A 37 -12.60 -0.74 2.15
N HIS A 38 -13.87 -0.71 1.71
CA HIS A 38 -14.81 -1.75 2.11
C HIS A 38 -14.36 -3.12 1.62
N PRO A 39 -14.68 -4.23 2.32
CA PRO A 39 -14.31 -5.58 1.88
C PRO A 39 -14.74 -5.93 0.45
N GLU A 40 -15.94 -5.54 0.03
CA GLU A 40 -16.46 -5.75 -1.32
C GLU A 40 -15.78 -4.85 -2.36
N CYS A 41 -15.40 -3.62 -1.99
CA CYS A 41 -14.60 -2.74 -2.84
C CYS A 41 -13.19 -3.31 -3.04
N ALA A 42 -12.59 -3.88 -2.00
CA ALA A 42 -11.32 -4.60 -2.10
C ALA A 42 -11.45 -5.83 -3.02
N TRP A 43 -12.54 -6.60 -2.92
CA TRP A 43 -12.82 -7.72 -3.81
C TRP A 43 -12.94 -7.29 -5.27
N TYR A 44 -13.63 -6.17 -5.53
CA TYR A 44 -13.73 -5.57 -6.85
C TYR A 44 -12.35 -5.17 -7.38
N SER A 45 -11.58 -4.41 -6.60
CA SER A 45 -10.25 -3.93 -7.00
C SER A 45 -9.29 -5.06 -7.35
N ARG A 46 -9.34 -6.19 -6.62
CA ARG A 46 -8.53 -7.38 -6.93
C ARG A 46 -8.81 -7.98 -8.31
N ARG A 47 -10.02 -7.80 -8.84
CA ARG A 47 -10.44 -8.30 -10.15
C ARG A 47 -10.25 -7.25 -11.25
N ALA A 48 -10.59 -6.00 -10.95
CA ALA A 48 -10.65 -4.94 -11.94
C ALA A 48 -9.29 -4.28 -12.20
N CYS A 49 -8.43 -4.19 -11.18
CA CYS A 49 -7.10 -3.62 -11.34
C CYS A 49 -6.19 -4.63 -12.05
N VAL A 50 -5.75 -4.32 -13.27
CA VAL A 50 -4.86 -5.17 -14.07
C VAL A 50 -3.59 -5.56 -13.32
N MET A 51 -3.08 -4.67 -12.46
CA MET A 51 -1.92 -4.94 -11.61
C MET A 51 -2.26 -5.96 -10.52
N LEU A 52 -3.33 -5.75 -9.74
CA LEU A 52 -3.69 -6.67 -8.65
C LEU A 52 -4.19 -8.02 -9.16
N ALA A 53 -4.81 -8.06 -10.34
CA ALA A 53 -5.28 -9.26 -11.00
C ALA A 53 -4.15 -10.09 -11.64
N GLY A 54 -2.90 -9.59 -11.61
CA GLY A 54 -1.74 -10.30 -12.18
C GLY A 54 -1.74 -10.32 -13.72
N GLN A 55 -2.45 -9.41 -14.38
CA GLN A 55 -2.48 -9.32 -15.85
C GLN A 55 -1.26 -8.58 -16.42
N VAL A 56 -0.54 -7.84 -15.56
CA VAL A 56 0.70 -7.13 -15.90
C VAL A 56 1.74 -7.38 -14.81
N ASP A 57 3.00 -7.53 -15.22
CA ASP A 57 4.13 -7.80 -14.33
C ASP A 57 5.06 -6.62 -14.11
N ARG A 58 4.73 -5.46 -14.70
CA ARG A 58 5.50 -4.23 -14.49
C ARG A 58 4.55 -3.06 -14.36
N TYR A 59 4.93 -2.11 -13.53
CA TYR A 59 4.25 -0.83 -13.44
C TYR A 59 4.44 -0.03 -14.74
N ASN A 60 3.52 0.88 -15.02
CA ASN A 60 3.59 1.73 -16.21
C ASN A 60 4.95 2.48 -16.25
N PRO A 61 5.77 2.29 -17.30
CA PRO A 61 7.08 2.95 -17.42
C PRO A 61 6.98 4.46 -17.64
N VAL A 62 5.81 4.96 -18.03
CA VAL A 62 5.60 6.39 -18.31
C VAL A 62 5.12 7.15 -17.06
N GLY A 63 4.92 6.47 -15.94
CA GLY A 63 4.51 7.09 -14.66
C GLY A 63 3.26 7.94 -14.75
N ASN A 64 3.15 8.91 -13.84
CA ASN A 64 2.12 9.95 -13.89
C ASN A 64 2.46 11.09 -14.87
N ASN A 65 3.42 10.89 -15.79
CA ASN A 65 3.70 11.84 -16.86
C ASN A 65 2.46 11.95 -17.74
N PRO A 66 2.02 13.17 -18.09
CA PRO A 66 0.60 13.49 -18.13
C PRO A 66 -0.12 12.56 -19.09
N LEU A 67 -1.24 12.01 -18.62
CA LEU A 67 -2.23 11.37 -19.48
C LEU A 67 -2.50 12.36 -20.62
N ASN A 68 -2.03 12.03 -21.82
CA ASN A 68 -2.14 12.92 -22.97
C ASN A 68 -3.60 13.36 -23.08
N ARG A 69 -3.87 14.65 -22.90
CA ARG A 69 -5.20 15.19 -23.17
C ARG A 69 -5.40 15.04 -24.67
N CYS A 70 -6.36 14.21 -25.07
CA CYS A 70 -6.71 14.14 -26.48
C CYS A 70 -7.33 15.48 -26.91
N GLY A 71 -7.24 15.79 -28.20
CA GLY A 71 -7.82 17.03 -28.77
C GLY A 71 -9.35 17.04 -28.83
N ASP A 72 -10.03 15.99 -28.35
CA ASP A 72 -11.49 15.91 -28.33
C ASP A 72 -12.05 16.73 -27.16
N PRO A 73 -12.80 17.83 -27.41
CA PRO A 73 -13.34 18.70 -26.38
C PRO A 73 -14.43 18.03 -25.51
N LEU A 74 -15.02 16.91 -25.98
CA LEU A 74 -16.04 16.13 -25.29
C LEU A 74 -15.45 14.98 -24.45
N CYS A 75 -14.17 14.66 -24.64
CA CYS A 75 -13.54 13.58 -23.88
C CYS A 75 -13.42 13.94 -22.40
N ARG A 76 -13.74 12.99 -21.52
CA ARG A 76 -13.64 13.15 -20.07
C ARG A 76 -12.20 13.30 -19.56
N CYS A 77 -11.18 12.98 -20.38
CA CYS A 77 -9.78 13.15 -19.99
C CYS A 77 -9.42 14.63 -19.70
N ARG A 78 -10.22 15.60 -20.17
CA ARG A 78 -10.08 17.02 -19.82
C ARG A 78 -10.16 17.31 -18.32
N TYR A 79 -10.85 16.44 -17.57
CA TYR A 79 -11.01 16.54 -16.12
C TYR A 79 -9.89 15.83 -15.36
N TRP A 80 -9.00 15.12 -16.05
CA TRP A 80 -7.86 14.48 -15.41
C TRP A 80 -6.83 15.56 -15.05
N ALA A 81 -6.55 15.66 -13.75
CA ALA A 81 -5.50 16.52 -13.21
C ALA A 81 -4.19 15.71 -13.16
N PRO A 82 -3.05 16.28 -13.59
CA PRO A 82 -1.76 15.68 -13.31
C PRO A 82 -1.55 15.62 -11.79
N ALA A 83 -0.84 14.59 -11.32
CA ALA A 83 -0.50 14.50 -9.91
C ALA A 83 0.40 15.69 -9.53
N GLU A 84 0.02 16.46 -8.51
CA GLU A 84 0.75 17.66 -8.06
C GLU A 84 2.16 17.33 -7.52
N ASN A 85 2.35 16.12 -7.02
CA ASN A 85 3.64 15.59 -6.58
C ASN A 85 3.86 14.20 -7.20
N THR A 86 4.71 14.12 -8.22
CA THR A 86 5.31 12.84 -8.62
C THR A 86 6.32 12.45 -7.55
N ALA A 87 5.86 11.71 -6.52
CA ALA A 87 6.78 10.90 -5.74
C ALA A 87 7.61 10.04 -6.72
N PRO A 88 8.92 9.82 -6.49
CA PRO A 88 9.70 8.92 -7.34
C PRO A 88 8.96 7.60 -7.44
N GLY A 89 8.42 7.35 -8.63
CA GLY A 89 7.39 6.35 -8.77
C GLY A 89 7.99 4.98 -9.00
N ARG A 90 7.07 4.04 -9.17
CA ARG A 90 7.41 2.65 -9.46
C ARG A 90 7.60 2.46 -10.96
N GLU A 91 7.85 3.52 -11.73
CA GLU A 91 7.82 3.48 -13.19
C GLU A 91 8.67 2.35 -13.74
N GLY A 92 8.04 1.45 -14.49
CA GLY A 92 8.71 0.34 -15.15
C GLY A 92 9.29 -0.71 -14.19
N LYS A 93 9.17 -0.55 -12.87
CA LYS A 93 9.63 -1.55 -11.90
C LYS A 93 8.80 -2.84 -12.04
N PRO A 94 9.40 -4.01 -11.78
CA PRO A 94 8.64 -5.25 -11.62
C PRO A 94 7.52 -5.08 -10.59
N ALA A 95 6.41 -5.76 -10.82
CA ALA A 95 5.30 -5.76 -9.89
C ALA A 95 5.70 -6.46 -8.59
N GLU A 96 5.37 -5.84 -7.46
CA GLU A 96 5.61 -6.40 -6.12
C GLU A 96 4.49 -7.38 -5.75
N ALA A 97 4.72 -8.18 -4.71
CA ALA A 97 3.65 -8.92 -4.04
C ALA A 97 2.65 -7.94 -3.41
N TRP A 98 1.36 -8.29 -3.43
CA TRP A 98 0.32 -7.51 -2.77
C TRP A 98 -0.50 -8.36 -1.81
N TYR A 99 -1.00 -7.72 -0.76
CA TYR A 99 -1.79 -8.31 0.29
C TYR A 99 -2.99 -7.44 0.62
N VAL A 100 -4.05 -8.07 1.10
CA VAL A 100 -5.16 -7.42 1.79
C VAL A 100 -5.03 -7.67 3.28
N ALA A 101 -5.00 -6.60 4.07
CA ALA A 101 -5.00 -6.63 5.53
C ALA A 101 -6.33 -6.08 6.04
N TRP A 102 -7.01 -6.83 6.89
CA TRP A 102 -8.24 -6.38 7.55
C TRP A 102 -7.90 -5.74 8.88
N ILE A 103 -8.43 -4.56 9.15
CA ILE A 103 -8.26 -3.84 10.42
C ILE A 103 -9.61 -3.33 10.93
N ARG A 104 -9.66 -2.96 12.21
CA ARG A 104 -10.82 -2.24 12.75
C ARG A 104 -10.74 -0.77 12.35
N ARG A 105 -11.88 -0.14 12.20
CA ARG A 105 -12.01 1.31 11.95
C ARG A 105 -11.41 2.17 13.07
N GLY A 106 -11.44 1.66 14.31
CA GLY A 106 -10.79 2.28 15.47
C GLY A 106 -9.29 2.41 15.30
N ASP A 107 -8.66 1.43 14.63
CA ASP A 107 -7.21 1.37 14.39
C ASP A 107 -6.79 2.12 13.10
N TYR A 108 -7.75 2.74 12.39
CA TYR A 108 -7.46 3.60 11.25
C TYR A 108 -6.95 4.96 11.74
N GLU A 109 -5.64 5.10 11.77
CA GLU A 109 -4.93 6.34 12.08
C GLU A 109 -4.16 6.82 10.86
N VAL A 110 -4.26 8.13 10.54
CA VAL A 110 -3.45 8.73 9.48
C VAL A 110 -2.11 9.14 10.08
N PHE A 111 -1.03 8.67 9.48
CA PHE A 111 0.33 8.87 9.94
C PHE A 111 1.25 9.26 8.78
N THR A 112 2.24 10.09 9.08
CA THR A 112 3.28 10.50 8.12
C THR A 112 4.61 9.92 8.57
N VAL A 113 5.21 9.07 7.74
CA VAL A 113 6.60 8.65 7.92
C VAL A 113 7.51 9.70 7.29
N PRO A 114 8.57 10.15 7.98
CA PRO A 114 9.56 11.06 7.40
C PRO A 114 10.32 10.38 6.25
N ALA A 115 11.00 11.18 5.44
CA ALA A 115 11.94 10.66 4.46
C ALA A 115 13.17 10.06 5.14
N ASP A 116 13.62 8.90 4.67
CA ASP A 116 14.82 8.21 5.14
C ASP A 116 15.45 7.36 4.00
N GLU A 117 16.44 6.53 4.33
CA GLU A 117 17.10 5.64 3.37
C GLU A 117 16.13 4.64 2.70
N SER A 118 14.99 4.34 3.33
CA SER A 118 13.97 3.45 2.80
C SER A 118 13.05 4.14 1.77
N GLY A 119 13.16 5.46 1.61
CA GLY A 119 12.46 6.24 0.58
C GLY A 119 11.87 7.57 1.06
N PRO A 120 11.14 8.28 0.19
CA PRO A 120 10.65 9.65 0.45
C PRO A 120 9.62 9.70 1.57
N GLU A 121 9.32 10.89 2.10
CA GLU A 121 8.23 11.10 3.03
C GLU A 121 6.92 10.54 2.45
N ALA A 122 6.11 9.91 3.30
CA ALA A 122 4.83 9.35 2.88
C ALA A 122 3.75 9.51 3.96
N THR A 123 2.58 9.98 3.54
CA THR A 123 1.39 10.05 4.39
C THR A 123 0.42 8.95 4.00
N GLY A 124 -0.06 8.21 4.99
CA GLY A 124 -0.95 7.08 4.79
C GLY A 124 -1.58 6.61 6.09
N ILE A 125 -1.94 5.34 6.16
CA ILE A 125 -2.57 4.70 7.32
C ILE A 125 -1.49 3.97 8.10
N ALA A 126 -1.43 4.19 9.41
CA ALA A 126 -0.46 3.53 10.28
C ALA A 126 -0.59 2.00 10.21
N LEU A 127 0.55 1.30 10.17
CA LEU A 127 0.62 -0.16 10.24
C LEU A 127 1.37 -0.66 11.49
N ARG A 128 2.22 0.18 12.09
CA ARG A 128 2.94 -0.18 13.32
C ARG A 128 1.97 -0.22 14.51
N GLY A 129 2.02 -1.29 15.28
CA GLY A 129 1.14 -1.49 16.44
C GLY A 129 -0.33 -1.75 16.07
N VAL A 130 -0.68 -1.83 14.78
CA VAL A 130 -2.06 -2.06 14.32
C VAL A 130 -2.34 -3.57 14.21
N PRO A 131 -3.31 -4.12 14.97
CA PRO A 131 -3.64 -5.53 14.88
C PRO A 131 -4.35 -5.87 13.57
N PHE A 132 -3.73 -6.71 12.75
CA PHE A 132 -4.41 -7.29 11.58
C PHE A 132 -5.37 -8.39 12.02
N LEU A 133 -6.66 -8.19 11.75
CA LEU A 133 -7.72 -9.19 11.97
C LEU A 133 -7.55 -10.39 11.02
N ARG A 134 -7.06 -10.10 9.81
CA ARG A 134 -6.78 -11.08 8.77
C ARG A 134 -5.74 -10.51 7.82
N LEU A 135 -4.93 -11.38 7.23
CA LEU A 135 -4.04 -11.06 6.13
C LEU A 135 -4.24 -12.11 5.02
N ARG A 136 -4.27 -11.68 3.77
CA ARG A 136 -4.34 -12.60 2.62
C ARG A 136 -3.55 -12.05 1.44
N LYS A 137 -2.72 -12.90 0.84
CA LYS A 137 -2.03 -12.59 -0.42
C LYS A 137 -3.04 -12.38 -1.57
N VAL A 138 -2.82 -11.30 -2.32
CA VAL A 138 -3.60 -10.91 -3.50
C VAL A 138 -2.94 -11.42 -4.77
N ARG A 139 -1.63 -11.16 -4.91
CA ARG A 139 -0.79 -11.61 -6.02
C ARG A 139 0.64 -11.87 -5.57
N ASP A 140 1.32 -12.72 -6.33
CA ASP A 140 2.77 -12.90 -6.27
C ASP A 140 3.50 -11.75 -6.97
N PRO A 141 4.79 -11.53 -6.64
CA PRO A 141 5.59 -10.55 -7.37
C PRO A 141 5.83 -11.04 -8.80
N ALA A 142 6.28 -10.15 -9.67
CA ALA A 142 6.63 -10.49 -11.04
C ALA A 142 7.68 -11.62 -11.08
N PRO A 143 7.61 -12.53 -12.08
CA PRO A 143 8.64 -13.56 -12.27
C PRO A 143 10.04 -12.94 -12.37
N ASN A 144 11.04 -13.59 -11.79
CA ASN A 144 12.44 -13.15 -11.78
C ASN A 144 12.69 -11.77 -11.14
N SER A 145 11.78 -11.30 -10.28
CA SER A 145 12.08 -10.22 -9.35
C SER A 145 12.93 -10.74 -8.18
N ASP A 146 13.70 -9.88 -7.53
CA ASP A 146 14.46 -10.25 -6.32
C ASP A 146 13.54 -10.76 -5.18
N ASP A 147 12.23 -10.49 -5.27
CA ASP A 147 11.18 -10.96 -4.37
C ASP A 147 10.61 -12.36 -4.73
N SER A 148 11.13 -13.04 -5.76
CA SER A 148 10.56 -14.29 -6.32
C SER A 148 10.70 -15.55 -5.45
N HIS A 149 11.06 -15.40 -4.18
CA HIS A 149 11.10 -16.51 -3.24
C HIS A 149 9.68 -17.00 -2.85
N PRO A 150 9.47 -18.32 -2.67
CA PRO A 150 8.14 -18.90 -2.39
C PRO A 150 7.56 -18.56 -1.02
N MET A 151 8.33 -17.91 -0.13
CA MET A 151 7.85 -17.47 1.17
C MET A 151 6.95 -16.24 1.04
N ASP A 152 5.83 -16.24 1.77
CA ASP A 152 5.03 -15.03 1.98
C ASP A 152 5.84 -14.04 2.82
N LEU A 153 6.59 -13.17 2.13
CA LEU A 153 7.54 -12.24 2.74
C LEU A 153 6.87 -11.38 3.81
N LEU A 154 5.62 -10.96 3.59
CA LEU A 154 4.92 -10.14 4.56
C LEU A 154 4.54 -10.96 5.80
N ALA A 155 3.99 -12.17 5.64
CA ALA A 155 3.70 -13.03 6.78
C ALA A 155 4.96 -13.38 7.57
N ALA A 156 6.08 -13.64 6.89
CA ALA A 156 7.37 -13.90 7.52
C ALA A 156 7.87 -12.70 8.32
N VAL A 157 7.81 -11.48 7.75
CA VAL A 157 8.19 -10.23 8.42
C VAL A 157 7.31 -9.97 9.65
N ILE A 158 5.99 -10.21 9.55
CA ILE A 158 5.07 -10.08 10.69
C ILE A 158 5.43 -11.07 11.81
N ALA A 159 5.69 -12.33 11.46
CA ALA A 159 6.04 -13.36 12.44
C ALA A 159 7.38 -13.06 13.14
N ALA A 160 8.40 -12.67 12.39
CA ALA A 160 9.70 -12.30 12.93
C ALA A 160 9.61 -11.12 13.90
N ARG A 161 8.87 -10.06 13.51
CA ARG A 161 8.68 -8.89 14.37
C ARG A 161 7.95 -9.22 15.67
N LYS A 162 6.87 -10.01 15.60
CA LYS A 162 6.16 -10.48 16.80
C LYS A 162 7.07 -11.29 17.73
N LEU A 163 7.92 -12.14 17.16
CA LEU A 163 8.89 -12.91 17.93
C LEU A 163 9.87 -11.98 18.65
N TRP A 164 10.41 -10.97 17.97
CA TRP A 164 11.32 -9.98 18.57
C TRP A 164 10.66 -9.17 19.67
N GLU A 165 9.45 -8.67 19.44
CA GLU A 165 8.64 -7.96 20.45
C GLU A 165 8.35 -8.86 21.67
N THR A 166 8.11 -10.16 21.46
CA THR A 166 7.89 -11.13 22.54
C THR A 166 9.17 -11.45 23.32
N LEU A 167 10.34 -11.39 22.67
CA LEU A 167 11.64 -11.66 23.28
C LEU A 167 12.24 -10.43 23.98
N GLY A 168 11.63 -9.26 23.89
CA GLY A 168 12.09 -8.04 24.57
C GLY A 168 13.43 -7.52 24.06
N LEU A 169 13.79 -7.82 22.81
CA LEU A 169 15.03 -7.38 22.16
C LEU A 169 14.85 -5.99 21.52
N ASP A 170 14.26 -5.05 22.25
CA ASP A 170 14.34 -3.64 21.88
C ASP A 170 15.72 -3.15 22.30
N ASP A 171 16.58 -2.82 21.33
CA ASP A 171 17.86 -2.13 21.59
C ASP A 171 17.56 -0.85 22.39
N GLU A 172 18.01 -0.79 23.64
CA GLU A 172 18.15 0.48 24.36
C GLU A 172 19.14 1.34 23.57
N PRO A 173 18.79 2.58 23.18
CA PRO A 173 19.79 3.50 22.68
C PRO A 173 20.76 3.79 23.83
N ALA A 174 22.02 3.39 23.65
CA ALA A 174 23.11 3.73 24.56
C ALA A 174 23.15 5.25 24.74
N THR A 175 22.78 5.70 25.94
CA THR A 175 22.94 7.09 26.37
C THR A 175 24.43 7.40 26.45
N PRO A 176 24.95 8.43 25.76
CA PRO A 176 26.33 8.87 25.97
C PRO A 176 26.43 9.68 27.27
N GLU A 177 27.39 9.31 28.13
CA GLU A 177 27.88 10.14 29.25
C GLU A 177 28.73 11.32 28.77
#